data_AF-A0A7J7CLY2-F1
#
_entry.id   AF-A0A7J7CLY2-F1
#
_cell.length_a   1.000
_cell.length_b   1.000
_cell.length_c   1.000
_cell.angle_alpha   90.00
_cell.angle_beta   90.00
_cell.angle_gamma   90.00
#
_symmetry.space_group_name_H-M   'P 1'
#
loop_
_entity.id
_entity.type
_entity.pdbx_description
1 polymer ?
#
loop_
_entity_poly.entity_id
_entity_poly.type
_entity_poly.pdbx_seq_one_letter_code
_entity_poly.pdbx_strand_id
1 'polypeptide(L)'
;MARKKVNLIYITDESTRKTTFRKRRNGLIKKVDELSTLCGIQACVILYSCFDSQPSVWPSADGANRVLRKFKNMSELDQGKRRMDQESFLRQRIEKANQQLKKQCLANRELEMTKVMLENLRGESSVENLMNVMDLNDLKWVIQENLKEINSSLAAL
;
A
#
# COMPACT_ATOMS: atom_id res chain seq x y z
N MET A 1 20.74 -17.56 -9.01
CA MET A 1 19.74 -16.82 -9.82
C MET A 1 19.09 -15.75 -8.96
N ALA A 2 19.13 -14.47 -9.37
CA ALA A 2 18.51 -13.39 -8.61
C ALA A 2 16.99 -13.59 -8.53
N ARG A 3 16.42 -13.48 -7.33
CA ARG A 3 15.00 -13.70 -7.09
C ARG A 3 14.22 -12.50 -7.63
N LYS A 4 13.47 -12.71 -8.72
CA LYS A 4 12.59 -11.66 -9.28
C LYS A 4 11.57 -11.22 -8.21
N LYS A 5 11.43 -9.90 -8.04
CA LYS A 5 10.42 -9.31 -7.14
C LYS A 5 9.03 -9.79 -7.56
N VAL A 6 8.25 -10.30 -6.60
CA VAL A 6 6.92 -10.85 -6.87
C VAL A 6 5.87 -9.76 -6.66
N ASN A 7 4.99 -9.58 -7.64
CA ASN A 7 3.82 -8.71 -7.52
C ASN A 7 2.75 -9.39 -6.67
N LEU A 8 2.22 -8.69 -5.66
CA LEU A 8 1.15 -9.18 -4.78
C LEU A 8 -0.23 -8.98 -5.42
N ILE A 9 -0.45 -9.65 -6.55
CA ILE A 9 -1.70 -9.69 -7.31
C ILE A 9 -2.20 -11.14 -7.43
N TYR A 10 -3.45 -11.31 -7.82
CA TYR A 10 -4.01 -12.63 -8.10
C TYR A 10 -3.25 -13.31 -9.24
N ILE A 11 -2.79 -14.55 -9.03
CA ILE A 11 -2.09 -15.34 -10.05
C ILE A 11 -3.16 -15.96 -10.94
N THR A 12 -3.25 -15.54 -12.20
CA THR A 12 -4.26 -16.03 -13.15
C THR A 12 -4.03 -17.48 -13.55
N ASP A 13 -2.79 -17.84 -13.87
CA ASP A 13 -2.40 -19.21 -14.21
C ASP A 13 -2.63 -20.17 -13.03
N GLU A 14 -3.47 -21.17 -13.23
CA GLU A 14 -3.92 -22.07 -12.17
C GLU A 14 -2.78 -22.97 -11.66
N SER A 15 -1.95 -23.51 -12.55
CA SER A 15 -0.85 -24.40 -12.18
C SER A 15 0.19 -23.67 -11.32
N THR A 16 0.58 -22.47 -11.75
CA THR A 16 1.47 -21.58 -11.00
C THR A 16 0.82 -21.14 -9.69
N ARG A 17 -0.48 -20.82 -9.68
CA ARG A 17 -1.22 -20.45 -8.48
C ARG A 17 -1.22 -21.59 -7.46
N LYS A 18 -1.53 -22.83 -7.87
CA LYS A 18 -1.54 -24.02 -7.01
C LYS A 18 -0.16 -24.33 -6.44
N THR A 19 0.88 -24.30 -7.27
CA THR A 19 2.27 -24.54 -6.84
C THR A 19 2.75 -23.45 -5.87
N THR A 20 2.45 -22.19 -6.18
CA THR A 20 2.80 -21.05 -5.32
C THR A 20 2.05 -21.10 -4.00
N PHE A 21 0.76 -21.44 -4.01
CA PHE A 21 -0.06 -21.60 -2.81
C PHE A 21 0.55 -22.66 -1.88
N ARG A 22 0.88 -23.84 -2.39
CA ARG A 22 1.49 -24.92 -1.58
C ARG A 22 2.83 -24.49 -0.97
N LYS A 23 3.71 -23.85 -1.74
CA LYS A 23 5.01 -23.34 -1.26
C LYS A 23 4.83 -22.27 -0.18
N ARG A 24 3.93 -21.30 -0.39
CA ARG A 24 3.66 -20.22 0.57
C ARG A 24 2.96 -20.72 1.82
N ARG A 25 2.02 -21.65 1.70
CA ARG A 25 1.35 -22.32 2.82
C ARG A 25 2.36 -22.96 3.75
N ASN A 26 3.24 -23.79 3.21
CA ASN A 26 4.26 -24.48 4.01
C ASN A 26 5.24 -23.48 4.65
N GLY A 27 5.64 -22.43 3.91
CA GLY A 27 6.47 -21.37 4.45
C GLY A 27 5.81 -20.57 5.58
N LEU A 28 4.51 -20.26 5.44
CA LEU A 28 3.73 -19.56 6.46
C LEU A 28 3.62 -20.41 7.73
N ILE A 29 3.22 -21.68 7.61
CA ILE A 29 3.10 -22.60 8.75
C ILE A 29 4.45 -22.72 9.47
N LYS A 30 5.54 -22.92 8.74
CA LYS A 30 6.89 -22.97 9.32
C LYS A 30 7.25 -21.70 10.09
N LYS A 31 6.94 -20.52 9.52
CA LYS A 31 7.22 -19.24 10.18
C LYS A 31 6.39 -19.03 11.44
N VAL A 32 5.14 -19.46 11.44
CA VAL A 32 4.28 -19.38 12.63
C VAL A 32 4.75 -20.36 13.71
N ASP A 33 5.17 -21.56 13.33
CA ASP A 33 5.75 -22.56 14.24
C ASP A 33 7.05 -22.05 14.89
N GLU A 34 7.97 -21.50 14.08
CA GLU A 34 9.19 -20.84 14.58
C GLU A 34 8.85 -19.70 15.55
N LEU A 35 7.90 -18.82 15.19
CA LEU A 35 7.48 -17.70 16.03
C LEU A 35 6.84 -18.18 17.34
N SER A 36 5.98 -19.19 17.28
CA SER A 36 5.33 -19.81 18.43
C SER A 36 6.36 -20.37 19.40
N THR A 37 7.37 -21.06 18.86
CA THR A 37 8.43 -21.71 19.63
C THR A 37 9.38 -20.68 20.25
N LEU A 38 9.89 -19.73 19.44
CA LEU A 38 10.89 -18.76 19.89
C LEU A 38 10.33 -17.75 20.89
N CYS A 39 9.07 -17.35 20.73
CA CYS A 39 8.45 -16.34 21.59
C CYS A 39 7.56 -16.94 22.68
N GLY A 40 7.37 -18.27 22.72
CA GLY A 40 6.48 -18.92 23.68
C GLY A 40 5.01 -18.48 23.55
N ILE A 41 4.58 -18.06 22.36
CA ILE A 41 3.21 -17.58 22.12
C ILE A 41 2.32 -18.70 21.60
N GLN A 42 1.03 -18.63 21.91
CA GLN A 42 0.01 -19.50 21.33
C GLN A 42 -0.50 -18.89 20.02
N ALA A 43 -0.27 -19.60 18.92
CA ALA A 43 -0.72 -19.18 17.59
C ALA A 43 -1.45 -20.33 16.88
N CYS A 44 -2.28 -20.00 15.90
CA CYS A 44 -2.88 -20.97 15.00
C CYS A 44 -3.05 -20.39 13.60
N VAL A 45 -3.10 -21.27 12.60
CA VAL A 45 -3.32 -20.91 11.20
C VAL A 45 -4.45 -21.77 10.66
N ILE A 46 -5.43 -21.13 10.01
CA ILE A 46 -6.53 -21.80 9.31
C ILE A 46 -6.54 -21.27 7.89
N LEU A 47 -6.33 -22.15 6.91
CA LEU A 47 -6.20 -21.79 5.50
C LEU A 47 -7.20 -22.58 4.66
N TYR A 48 -8.09 -21.85 3.99
CA TYR A 48 -8.98 -22.39 2.97
C TYR A 48 -8.33 -22.27 1.59
N SER A 49 -8.64 -23.22 0.74
CA SER A 49 -8.06 -23.36 -0.60
C SER A 49 -9.12 -23.92 -1.52
N CYS A 50 -9.23 -23.40 -2.74
CA CYS A 50 -10.05 -24.04 -3.77
C CYS A 50 -9.43 -25.34 -4.30
N PHE A 51 -8.18 -25.63 -3.95
CA PHE A 51 -7.45 -26.82 -4.40
C PHE A 51 -7.54 -28.00 -3.43
N ASP A 52 -8.06 -27.78 -2.22
CA ASP A 52 -8.12 -28.77 -1.15
C ASP A 52 -9.58 -28.85 -0.66
N SER A 53 -10.08 -30.06 -0.40
CA SER A 53 -11.46 -30.27 0.08
C SER A 53 -11.65 -29.89 1.55
N GLN A 54 -10.57 -29.85 2.32
CA GLN A 54 -10.57 -29.48 3.73
C GLN A 54 -9.58 -28.34 3.99
N PRO A 55 -9.85 -27.48 4.99
CA PRO A 55 -8.93 -26.44 5.37
C PRO A 55 -7.63 -27.04 5.93
N SER A 56 -6.51 -26.40 5.61
CA SER A 56 -5.24 -26.69 6.27
C SER A 56 -5.21 -25.95 7.61
N VAL A 57 -5.10 -26.72 8.70
CA VAL A 57 -5.11 -26.20 10.06
C VAL A 57 -3.82 -26.56 10.77
N TRP A 58 -3.19 -25.57 11.41
CA TRP A 58 -2.02 -25.74 12.25
C TRP A 58 -2.25 -25.08 13.62
N PRO A 59 -1.75 -25.66 14.74
CA PRO A 59 -0.97 -26.89 14.83
C PRO A 59 -1.80 -28.17 14.71
N SER A 60 -3.06 -28.10 15.15
CA SER A 60 -4.09 -29.13 14.95
C SER A 60 -5.47 -28.47 15.07
N ALA A 61 -6.54 -29.17 14.70
CA ALA A 61 -7.90 -28.66 14.87
C ALA A 61 -8.18 -28.25 16.33
N ASP A 62 -7.81 -29.11 17.30
CA ASP A 62 -7.96 -28.81 18.72
C ASP A 62 -7.07 -27.67 19.19
N GLY A 63 -5.83 -27.61 18.69
CA GLY A 63 -4.90 -26.51 18.98
C GLY A 63 -5.45 -25.17 18.52
N ALA A 64 -5.94 -25.09 17.28
CA ALA A 64 -6.58 -23.91 16.74
C ALA A 64 -7.84 -23.54 17.54
N ASN A 65 -8.68 -24.52 17.88
CA ASN A 65 -9.87 -24.30 18.71
C ASN A 65 -9.53 -23.76 20.11
N ARG A 66 -8.42 -24.16 20.71
CA ARG A 66 -7.96 -23.57 22.00
C ARG A 66 -7.59 -22.10 21.84
N VAL A 67 -6.83 -21.76 20.81
CA VAL A 67 -6.44 -20.37 20.51
C VAL A 67 -7.67 -19.50 20.21
N LEU A 68 -8.59 -19.99 19.37
CA LEU A 68 -9.83 -19.29 19.04
C LEU A 68 -10.74 -19.07 20.25
N ARG A 69 -10.89 -20.07 21.13
CA ARG A 69 -11.67 -19.91 22.37
C ARG A 69 -11.06 -18.85 23.28
N LYS A 70 -9.74 -18.89 23.47
CA LYS A 70 -9.02 -17.88 24.26
C LYS A 70 -9.22 -16.48 23.67
N PHE A 71 -9.15 -16.34 22.35
CA PHE A 71 -9.41 -15.07 21.67
C PHE A 71 -10.85 -14.58 21.85
N LYS A 72 -11.85 -15.46 21.68
CA LYS A 72 -13.27 -15.11 21.84
C LYS A 72 -13.64 -14.71 23.27
N ASN A 73 -12.93 -15.24 24.26
CA ASN A 73 -13.15 -14.91 25.68
C ASN A 73 -12.47 -13.60 26.11
N MET A 74 -11.66 -12.95 25.25
CA MET A 74 -11.09 -11.62 25.54
C MET A 74 -12.15 -10.53 25.38
N SER A 75 -11.96 -9.40 26.06
CA SER A 75 -12.84 -8.22 25.92
C SER A 75 -12.85 -7.73 24.46
N GLU A 76 -13.95 -7.12 24.02
CA GLU A 76 -14.04 -6.56 22.65
C GLU A 76 -12.95 -5.51 22.38
N LEU A 77 -12.58 -4.75 23.41
CA LEU A 77 -11.53 -3.74 23.35
C LEU A 77 -10.15 -4.38 23.14
N ASP A 78 -9.88 -5.53 23.75
CA ASP A 78 -8.63 -6.29 23.55
C ASP A 78 -8.62 -7.05 22.21
N GLN A 79 -9.78 -7.55 21.78
CA GLN A 79 -9.93 -8.16 20.46
C GLN A 79 -9.71 -7.13 19.34
N GLY A 80 -10.30 -5.94 19.46
CA GLY A 80 -10.28 -4.90 18.44
C GLY A 80 -8.92 -4.24 18.24
N LYS A 81 -8.14 -4.04 19.32
CA LYS A 81 -6.81 -3.38 19.27
C LYS A 81 -5.81 -4.03 18.31
N ARG A 82 -5.94 -5.34 18.06
CA ARG A 82 -4.96 -6.11 17.27
C ARG A 82 -5.59 -6.97 16.17
N ARG A 83 -6.91 -6.88 15.97
CA ARG A 83 -7.58 -7.54 14.86
C ARG A 83 -7.23 -6.79 13.57
N MET A 84 -6.57 -7.49 12.65
CA MET A 84 -6.50 -7.09 11.25
C MET A 84 -7.41 -8.03 10.48
N ASP A 85 -8.52 -7.51 9.99
CA ASP A 85 -9.40 -8.23 9.08
C ASP A 85 -9.11 -7.84 7.62
N GLN A 86 -9.72 -8.59 6.69
CA GLN A 86 -9.55 -8.33 5.27
C GLN A 86 -10.08 -6.95 4.87
N GLU A 87 -11.15 -6.47 5.51
CA GLU A 87 -11.75 -5.18 5.22
C GLU A 87 -10.82 -4.02 5.59
N SER A 88 -10.33 -3.98 6.83
CA SER A 88 -9.35 -3.01 7.33
C SER A 88 -8.07 -3.03 6.50
N PHE A 89 -7.58 -4.21 6.12
CA PHE A 89 -6.42 -4.34 5.23
C PHE A 89 -6.69 -3.73 3.84
N LEU A 90 -7.84 -4.02 3.24
CA LEU A 90 -8.23 -3.44 1.95
C LEU A 90 -8.41 -1.93 2.04
N ARG A 91 -9.07 -1.42 3.09
CA ARG A 91 -9.20 0.02 3.36
C ARG A 91 -7.83 0.69 3.45
N GLN A 92 -6.88 0.11 4.16
CA GLN A 92 -5.51 0.63 4.25
C GLN A 92 -4.80 0.65 2.88
N ARG A 93 -5.03 -0.37 2.04
CA ARG A 93 -4.45 -0.41 0.68
C ARG A 93 -5.08 0.64 -0.23
N ILE A 94 -6.39 0.83 -0.15
CA ILE A 94 -7.10 1.87 -0.90
C ILE A 94 -6.57 3.24 -0.50
N GLU A 95 -6.43 3.49 0.80
CA GLU A 95 -5.89 4.75 1.30
C GLU A 95 -4.47 5.02 0.78
N LYS A 96 -3.58 4.01 0.81
CA LYS A 96 -2.24 4.14 0.22
C LYS A 96 -2.28 4.42 -1.28
N ALA A 97 -3.18 3.79 -2.02
CA ALA A 97 -3.34 4.03 -3.45
C ALA A 97 -3.85 5.45 -3.72
N ASN A 98 -4.82 5.93 -2.95
CA ASN A 98 -5.34 7.29 -3.03
C ASN A 98 -4.28 8.34 -2.71
N GLN A 99 -3.44 8.09 -1.70
CA GLN A 99 -2.31 8.96 -1.37
C GLN A 99 -1.30 9.03 -2.51
N GLN A 100 -1.00 7.89 -3.14
CA GLN A 100 -0.10 7.85 -4.29
C GLN A 100 -0.70 8.60 -5.50
N LEU A 101 -1.99 8.41 -5.75
CA LEU A 101 -2.72 9.13 -6.81
C LEU A 101 -2.68 10.63 -6.56
N LYS A 102 -2.97 11.09 -5.34
CA LYS A 102 -2.91 12.51 -4.97
C LYS A 102 -1.53 13.12 -5.23
N LYS A 103 -0.45 12.41 -4.88
CA LYS A 103 0.92 12.85 -5.17
C LYS A 103 1.18 12.97 -6.67
N GLN A 104 0.71 12.02 -7.47
CA GLN A 104 0.84 12.07 -8.92
C GLN A 104 0.05 13.22 -9.53
N CYS A 105 -1.18 13.46 -9.07
CA CYS A 105 -1.99 14.60 -9.53
C CYS A 105 -1.30 15.93 -9.22
N LEU A 106 -0.75 16.10 -8.02
CA LEU A 106 -0.02 17.32 -7.65
C LEU A 106 1.24 17.52 -8.52
N ALA A 107 2.04 16.47 -8.70
CA ALA A 107 3.24 16.54 -9.54
C ALA A 107 2.90 16.85 -11.01
N ASN A 108 1.86 16.22 -11.56
CA ASN A 108 1.40 16.52 -12.91
C ASN A 108 0.91 17.97 -13.02
N ARG A 109 0.20 18.46 -12.01
CA ARG A 109 -0.31 19.82 -11.98
C ARG A 109 0.81 20.87 -11.92
N GLU A 110 1.85 20.61 -11.12
CA GLU A 110 3.05 21.43 -11.06
C GLU A 110 3.76 21.49 -12.43
N LEU A 111 3.87 20.35 -13.12
CA LEU A 111 4.44 20.30 -14.48
C LEU A 111 3.60 21.09 -15.49
N GLU A 112 2.26 20.97 -15.43
CA GLU A 112 1.36 21.75 -16.28
C GLU A 112 1.55 23.26 -16.05
N MET A 113 1.57 23.71 -14.80
CA MET A 113 1.73 25.13 -14.48
C MET A 113 3.13 25.66 -14.82
N THR A 114 4.16 24.85 -14.63
CA THR A 114 5.53 25.18 -15.06
C THR A 114 5.58 25.35 -16.58
N LYS A 115 4.92 24.46 -17.33
CA LYS A 115 4.84 24.58 -18.79
C LYS A 115 4.14 25.88 -19.19
N VAL A 116 2.99 26.20 -18.60
CA VAL A 116 2.26 27.46 -18.86
C VAL A 116 3.14 28.66 -18.56
N MET A 117 3.84 28.68 -17.42
CA MET A 117 4.76 29.76 -17.07
C MET A 117 5.82 29.97 -18.16
N LEU A 118 6.44 28.88 -18.63
CA LEU A 118 7.50 28.94 -19.66
C LEU A 118 6.96 29.40 -21.03
N GLU A 119 5.79 28.92 -21.45
CA GLU A 119 5.16 29.36 -22.70
C GLU A 119 4.83 30.86 -22.68
N ASN A 120 4.37 31.38 -21.52
CA ASN A 120 4.13 32.81 -21.35
C ASN A 120 5.42 33.63 -21.38
N LEU A 121 6.50 33.15 -20.75
CA LEU A 121 7.81 33.81 -20.82
C LEU A 121 8.39 33.85 -22.24
N ARG A 122 8.04 32.87 -23.09
CA ARG A 122 8.42 32.83 -24.51
C ARG A 122 7.52 33.72 -25.40
N GLY A 123 6.42 34.25 -24.86
CA GLY A 123 5.41 34.99 -25.62
C GLY A 123 4.56 34.10 -26.53
N GLU A 124 4.50 32.79 -26.27
CA GLU A 124 3.81 31.79 -27.10
C GLU A 124 2.32 31.63 -26.73
N SER A 125 1.88 32.16 -25.58
CA SER A 125 0.48 32.14 -25.14
C SER A 125 0.16 33.31 -24.18
N SER A 126 -1.11 33.73 -24.09
CA SER A 126 -1.58 34.72 -23.10
C SER A 126 -2.43 34.04 -22.02
N VAL A 127 -2.08 34.28 -20.75
CA VAL A 127 -2.72 33.74 -19.52
C VAL A 127 -4.21 34.09 -19.41
N GLU A 128 -4.63 35.17 -20.04
CA GLU A 128 -5.82 35.95 -19.67
C GLU A 128 -7.16 35.27 -19.99
N ASN A 129 -7.20 34.29 -20.90
CA ASN A 129 -8.46 33.72 -21.40
C ASN A 129 -8.67 32.22 -21.15
N LEU A 130 -7.71 31.51 -20.54
CA LEU A 130 -7.74 30.04 -20.48
C LEU A 130 -7.78 29.45 -19.07
N MET A 131 -7.60 30.26 -18.02
CA MET A 131 -7.40 29.74 -16.67
C MET A 131 -8.46 30.18 -15.67
N ASN A 132 -8.96 29.21 -14.91
CA ASN A 132 -9.86 29.45 -13.79
C ASN A 132 -9.06 29.97 -12.56
N VAL A 133 -9.78 30.41 -11.53
CA VAL A 133 -9.16 30.96 -10.30
C VAL A 133 -8.22 29.96 -9.60
N MET A 134 -8.49 28.66 -9.67
CA MET A 134 -7.61 27.64 -9.09
C MET A 134 -6.31 27.51 -9.90
N ASP A 135 -6.41 27.49 -11.23
CA ASP A 135 -5.24 27.46 -12.13
C ASP A 135 -4.31 28.66 -11.89
N LEU A 136 -4.88 29.86 -11.71
CA LEU A 136 -4.10 31.07 -11.40
C LEU A 136 -3.38 30.99 -10.05
N ASN A 137 -4.00 30.38 -9.04
CA ASN A 137 -3.37 30.17 -7.73
C ASN A 137 -2.23 29.14 -7.83
N ASP A 138 -2.42 28.06 -8.57
CA ASP A 138 -1.38 27.06 -8.80
C ASP A 138 -0.19 27.65 -9.58
N LEU A 139 -0.45 28.45 -10.62
CA LEU A 139 0.58 29.16 -11.38
C LEU A 139 1.35 30.14 -10.48
N LYS A 140 0.65 30.92 -9.67
CA LYS A 140 1.28 31.82 -8.70
C LYS A 140 2.21 31.08 -7.76
N TRP A 141 1.78 29.91 -7.26
CA TRP A 141 2.60 29.08 -6.38
C TRP A 141 3.90 28.62 -7.08
N VAL A 142 3.81 28.11 -8.32
CA VAL A 142 4.97 27.68 -9.11
C VAL A 142 5.95 28.84 -9.35
N ILE A 143 5.44 30.02 -9.72
CA ILE A 143 6.27 31.21 -9.92
C ILE A 143 7.00 31.58 -8.61
N GLN A 144 6.28 31.58 -7.49
CA GLN A 144 6.88 31.90 -6.19
C GLN A 144 7.98 30.91 -5.79
N GLU A 145 7.81 29.62 -6.06
CA GLU A 145 8.81 28.61 -5.73
C GLU A 145 10.07 28.77 -6.59
N ASN A 146 9.90 28.98 -7.90
CA ASN A 146 11.03 29.27 -8.80
C ASN A 146 11.79 30.55 -8.39
N LEU A 147 11.08 31.62 -8.02
CA LEU A 147 11.71 32.84 -7.54
C LEU A 147 12.53 32.61 -6.26
N LYS A 148 12.05 31.76 -5.34
CA LYS A 148 12.82 31.39 -4.14
C LYS A 148 14.09 30.62 -4.51
N GLU A 149 14.02 29.65 -5.42
CA GLU A 149 15.19 28.88 -5.86
C GLU A 149 16.24 29.76 -6.57
N ILE A 150 15.79 30.71 -7.40
CA ILE A 150 16.68 31.67 -8.04
C ILE A 150 17.37 32.54 -6.97
N ASN A 151 16.60 33.09 -6.02
CA ASN A 151 17.15 33.93 -4.96
C ASN A 151 18.11 33.18 -4.04
N SER A 152 17.84 31.91 -3.71
CA SER A 152 18.74 31.10 -2.91
C SER A 152 20.03 30.78 -3.66
N SER A 153 19.94 30.51 -4.95
CA SER A 153 21.12 30.28 -5.81
C SER A 153 21.97 31.54 -5.94
N LEU A 154 21.35 32.71 -6.08
CA LEU A 154 22.04 34.00 -6.12
C LEU A 154 22.72 34.35 -4.79
N ALA A 155 22.12 33.99 -3.65
CA ALA A 155 22.70 34.22 -2.32
C ALA A 155 23.86 33.26 -1.98
N ALA A 156 24.01 32.16 -2.73
CA ALA A 156 25.08 31.17 -2.55
C ALA A 156 26.32 31.42 -3.44
N LEU A 157 26.26 32.44 -4.30
CA LEU A 157 27.36 32.94 -5.13
C LEU A 157 28.12 34.06 -4.41
#